data_AF-A0A0N0U392-F1
#
_entry.id   AF-A0A0N0U392-F1
#
_cell.length_a   1.000
_cell.length_b   1.000
_cell.length_c   1.000
_cell.angle_alpha   90.00
_cell.angle_beta   90.00
_cell.angle_gamma   90.00
#
_symmetry.space_group_name_H-M   'P 1'
#
loop_
_entity.id
_entity.type
_entity.pdbx_description
1 polymer ?
#
loop_
_entity_poly.entity_id
_entity_poly.type
_entity_poly.pdbx_seq_one_letter_code
_entity_poly.pdbx_strand_id
1 'polypeptide(L)'
;MLFEFHKSSNATVATKNICDVYPSALDVRKCQRWFSMFKSGNFDPSDSYRSGRPTTLDNDMLRAKVEANPCQTIEESIIQEHLQQIGKVRRAGVWVPHNLSEENKANRFTTCNLLLQRHNTEGWEVLPYPPYSPDIAPSDFRSLQHFLIGKKFENLDDVQNAISKYFAQKPIDFYRSDIKNYLHIKWQKVAHNKSDYIID
;
A
#
# COMPACT_ATOMS: atom_id res chain seq x y z
N MET A 1 -37.59 -12.00 -30.66
CA MET A 1 -38.49 -10.85 -30.49
C MET A 1 -38.21 -9.73 -31.50
N LEU A 2 -36.98 -9.17 -31.56
CA LEU A 2 -36.64 -8.10 -32.52
C LEU A 2 -36.86 -8.50 -33.99
N PHE A 3 -36.50 -9.73 -34.35
CA PHE A 3 -36.75 -10.29 -35.69
C PHE A 3 -38.24 -10.29 -36.07
N GLU A 4 -39.12 -10.72 -35.17
CA GLU A 4 -40.58 -10.73 -35.39
C GLU A 4 -41.16 -9.30 -35.46
N PHE A 5 -40.55 -8.35 -34.74
CA PHE A 5 -40.90 -6.94 -34.83
C PHE A 5 -40.60 -6.36 -36.22
N HIS A 6 -39.44 -6.68 -36.81
CA HIS A 6 -39.11 -6.28 -38.19
C HIS A 6 -40.01 -6.93 -39.25
N LYS A 7 -40.56 -8.11 -38.98
CA LYS A 7 -41.60 -8.74 -39.80
C LYS A 7 -42.98 -8.09 -39.68
N SER A 8 -43.11 -6.98 -38.93
CA SER A 8 -44.37 -6.29 -38.65
C SER A 8 -45.44 -7.17 -37.99
N SER A 9 -45.02 -8.26 -37.33
CA SER A 9 -45.93 -9.10 -36.55
C SER A 9 -46.33 -8.38 -35.26
N ASN A 10 -47.52 -8.68 -34.71
CA ASN A 10 -47.92 -8.14 -33.42
C ASN A 10 -47.31 -8.97 -32.26
N ALA A 11 -47.25 -8.42 -31.05
CA ALA A 11 -46.59 -9.07 -29.91
C ALA A 11 -47.21 -10.43 -29.55
N THR A 12 -48.51 -10.61 -29.74
CA THR A 12 -49.21 -11.87 -29.43
C THR A 12 -48.85 -12.97 -30.43
N VAL A 13 -48.81 -12.63 -31.72
CA VAL A 13 -48.38 -13.52 -32.81
C VAL A 13 -46.91 -13.86 -32.66
N ALA A 14 -46.06 -12.87 -32.38
CA ALA A 14 -44.64 -13.09 -32.11
C ALA A 14 -44.41 -14.00 -30.90
N THR A 15 -45.19 -13.85 -29.82
CA THR A 15 -45.09 -14.74 -28.65
C THR A 15 -45.45 -16.17 -29.03
N LYS A 16 -46.53 -16.37 -29.80
CA LYS A 16 -46.94 -17.69 -30.27
C LYS A 16 -45.89 -18.33 -31.16
N ASN A 17 -45.41 -17.61 -32.19
CA ASN A 17 -44.36 -18.09 -33.10
C ASN A 17 -43.08 -18.51 -32.35
N ILE A 18 -42.69 -17.75 -31.33
CA ILE A 18 -41.51 -18.06 -30.51
C ILE A 18 -41.76 -19.27 -29.61
N CYS A 19 -42.92 -19.34 -28.97
CA CYS A 19 -43.29 -20.44 -28.08
C CYS A 19 -43.56 -21.76 -28.83
N ASP A 20 -43.95 -21.70 -30.11
CA ASP A 20 -44.10 -22.86 -30.99
C ASP A 20 -42.74 -23.53 -31.27
N VAL A 21 -41.65 -22.74 -31.36
CA VAL A 21 -40.27 -23.25 -31.54
C VAL A 21 -39.61 -23.56 -30.20
N TYR A 22 -39.86 -22.75 -29.17
CA TYR A 22 -39.29 -22.88 -27.83
C TYR A 22 -40.39 -22.86 -26.76
N PRO A 23 -40.92 -24.03 -26.36
CA PRO A 23 -42.01 -24.12 -25.39
C PRO A 23 -41.71 -23.37 -24.08
N SER A 24 -42.68 -22.57 -23.61
CA SER A 24 -42.60 -21.80 -22.36
C SER A 24 -41.47 -20.75 -22.26
N ALA A 25 -40.84 -20.38 -23.37
CA ALA A 25 -39.72 -19.44 -23.38
C ALA A 25 -40.12 -17.99 -23.01
N LEU A 26 -41.36 -17.57 -23.32
CA LEU A 26 -41.77 -16.18 -23.23
C LEU A 26 -43.23 -16.02 -22.78
N ASP A 27 -43.48 -15.04 -21.91
CA ASP A 27 -44.82 -14.56 -21.59
C ASP A 27 -45.20 -13.40 -22.53
N VAL A 28 -46.48 -13.31 -22.92
CA VAL A 28 -47.01 -12.26 -23.80
C VAL A 28 -46.70 -10.87 -23.23
N ARG A 29 -46.77 -10.70 -21.89
CA ARG A 29 -46.43 -9.43 -21.22
C ARG A 29 -44.97 -9.03 -21.43
N LYS A 30 -44.04 -9.99 -21.39
CA LYS A 30 -42.62 -9.75 -21.69
C LYS A 30 -42.45 -9.33 -23.16
N CYS A 31 -43.14 -9.99 -24.09
CA CYS A 31 -43.11 -9.63 -25.51
C CYS A 31 -43.63 -8.20 -25.75
N GLN A 32 -44.75 -7.85 -25.13
CA GLN A 32 -45.35 -6.51 -25.24
C GLN A 32 -44.40 -5.43 -24.71
N ARG A 33 -43.76 -5.65 -23.55
CA ARG A 33 -42.78 -4.71 -22.99
C ARG A 33 -41.60 -4.47 -23.93
N TRP A 34 -41.05 -5.53 -24.51
CA TRP A 34 -39.98 -5.42 -25.51
C TRP A 34 -40.44 -4.72 -26.79
N PHE A 35 -41.64 -5.01 -27.28
CA PHE A 35 -42.20 -4.34 -28.45
C PHE A 35 -42.44 -2.84 -28.23
N SER A 36 -42.81 -2.43 -27.02
CA SER A 36 -42.89 -1.01 -26.66
C SER A 36 -41.51 -0.34 -26.68
N MET A 37 -40.46 -1.02 -26.21
CA MET A 37 -39.07 -0.52 -26.27
C MET A 37 -38.57 -0.38 -27.72
N PHE A 38 -38.88 -1.36 -28.57
CA PHE A 38 -38.54 -1.30 -30.00
C PHE A 38 -39.26 -0.17 -30.72
N LYS A 39 -40.54 0.08 -30.39
CA LYS A 39 -41.29 1.23 -30.91
C LYS A 39 -40.73 2.58 -30.46
N SER A 40 -40.12 2.66 -29.28
CA SER A 40 -39.42 3.86 -28.81
C SER A 40 -37.99 3.99 -29.38
N GLY A 41 -37.59 3.12 -30.32
CA GLY A 41 -36.27 3.16 -30.97
C GLY A 41 -35.12 2.56 -30.15
N ASN A 42 -35.41 1.90 -29.02
CA ASN A 42 -34.39 1.19 -28.25
C ASN A 42 -34.36 -0.29 -28.66
N PHE A 43 -33.30 -0.68 -29.38
CA PHE A 43 -33.07 -2.04 -29.87
C PHE A 43 -31.96 -2.78 -29.10
N ASP A 44 -31.44 -2.20 -28.02
CA ASP A 44 -30.40 -2.82 -27.22
C ASP A 44 -30.98 -4.03 -26.44
N PRO A 45 -30.46 -5.25 -26.65
CA PRO A 45 -30.89 -6.42 -25.89
C PRO A 45 -30.33 -6.46 -24.45
N SER A 46 -29.44 -5.52 -24.09
CA SER A 46 -28.84 -5.47 -22.76
C SER A 46 -29.83 -5.04 -21.67
N ASP A 47 -29.67 -5.62 -20.47
CA ASP A 47 -30.41 -5.14 -19.30
C ASP A 47 -29.93 -3.73 -18.93
N SER A 48 -30.87 -2.80 -18.78
CA SER A 48 -30.59 -1.49 -18.21
C SER A 48 -29.95 -1.62 -16.83
N TYR A 49 -29.14 -0.64 -16.44
CA TYR A 49 -28.55 -0.57 -15.10
C TYR A 49 -29.61 -0.86 -14.03
N ARG A 50 -29.43 -1.98 -13.34
CA ARG A 50 -30.27 -2.34 -12.20
C ARG A 50 -29.71 -1.58 -11.01
N SER A 51 -30.54 -0.81 -10.31
CA SER A 51 -30.14 -0.22 -9.03
C SER A 51 -29.81 -1.36 -8.07
N GLY A 52 -28.52 -1.57 -7.82
CA GLY A 52 -28.01 -2.54 -6.85
C GLY A 52 -28.40 -2.18 -5.41
N ARG A 53 -28.01 -3.04 -4.46
CA ARG A 53 -28.14 -2.76 -3.03
C ARG A 53 -27.43 -1.44 -2.71
N PRO A 54 -28.08 -0.46 -2.05
CA PRO A 54 -27.39 0.75 -1.60
C PRO A 54 -26.25 0.35 -0.66
N THR A 55 -25.01 0.66 -1.03
CA THR A 55 -23.84 0.54 -0.17
C THR A 55 -23.95 1.63 0.88
N THR A 56 -24.49 1.29 2.05
CA THR A 56 -24.75 2.18 3.19
C THR A 56 -23.47 2.71 3.86
N LEU A 57 -22.29 2.44 3.32
CA LEU A 57 -21.01 2.88 3.89
C LEU A 57 -20.39 3.97 3.02
N ASP A 58 -20.38 5.20 3.54
CA ASP A 58 -19.67 6.31 2.93
C ASP A 58 -18.15 6.13 3.08
N ASN A 59 -17.47 6.11 1.94
CA ASN A 59 -16.02 5.98 1.83
C ASN A 59 -15.27 7.15 2.46
N ASP A 60 -15.83 8.36 2.44
CA ASP A 60 -15.19 9.54 3.03
C ASP A 60 -15.29 9.50 4.56
N MET A 61 -16.44 9.10 5.10
CA MET A 61 -16.59 8.82 6.53
C MET A 61 -15.63 7.72 7.00
N LEU A 62 -15.47 6.65 6.21
CA LEU A 62 -14.53 5.57 6.52
C LEU A 62 -13.08 6.08 6.52
N ARG A 63 -12.70 6.89 5.52
CA ARG A 63 -11.37 7.50 5.42
C ARG A 63 -11.06 8.35 6.66
N ALA A 64 -11.98 9.19 7.08
CA ALA A 64 -11.81 10.05 8.26
C ALA A 64 -11.60 9.22 9.55
N LYS A 65 -12.33 8.12 9.73
CA LYS A 65 -12.15 7.23 10.89
C LYS A 65 -10.79 6.53 10.88
N VAL A 66 -10.34 6.05 9.73
CA VAL A 66 -9.03 5.39 9.58
C VAL A 66 -7.90 6.38 9.85
N GLU A 67 -8.04 7.63 9.42
CA GLU A 67 -7.03 8.67 9.66
C GLU A 67 -6.99 9.12 11.12
N ALA A 68 -8.13 9.15 11.80
CA ALA A 68 -8.18 9.43 13.23
C ALA A 68 -7.50 8.33 14.06
N ASN A 69 -7.70 7.05 13.70
CA ASN A 69 -7.11 5.92 14.41
C ASN A 69 -6.69 4.79 13.44
N PRO A 70 -5.45 4.84 12.92
CA PRO A 70 -4.95 3.86 11.94
C PRO A 70 -4.87 2.41 12.46
N CYS A 71 -4.89 2.20 13.77
CA CYS A 71 -4.72 0.91 14.42
C CYS A 71 -6.05 0.24 14.86
N GLN A 72 -7.21 0.71 14.36
CA GLN A 72 -8.49 0.10 14.71
C GLN A 72 -8.65 -1.30 14.10
N THR A 73 -9.18 -2.22 14.89
CA THR A 73 -9.58 -3.56 14.44
C THR A 73 -10.81 -3.45 13.55
N ILE A 74 -10.77 -4.13 12.39
CA ILE A 74 -11.87 -4.20 11.44
C ILE A 74 -12.40 -5.63 11.46
N GLU A 75 -13.67 -5.83 11.83
CA GLU A 75 -14.28 -7.16 11.92
C GLU A 75 -15.19 -7.50 10.73
N GLU A 76 -15.52 -6.52 9.88
CA GLU A 76 -16.49 -6.72 8.78
C GLU A 76 -15.83 -6.75 7.39
N SER A 77 -16.20 -7.74 6.58
CA SER A 77 -15.74 -7.90 5.19
C SER A 77 -16.09 -6.72 4.29
N ILE A 78 -17.21 -6.05 4.55
CA ILE A 78 -17.66 -4.85 3.82
C ILE A 78 -16.65 -3.72 3.99
N ILE A 79 -16.17 -3.51 5.22
CA ILE A 79 -15.17 -2.47 5.51
C ILE A 79 -13.87 -2.79 4.78
N GLN A 80 -13.45 -4.06 4.72
CA GLN A 80 -12.25 -4.46 3.99
C GLN A 80 -12.32 -4.13 2.49
N GLU A 81 -13.47 -4.36 1.84
CA GLU A 81 -13.67 -4.00 0.43
C GLU A 81 -13.62 -2.48 0.22
N HIS A 82 -14.30 -1.71 1.08
CA HIS A 82 -14.30 -0.25 0.99
C HIS A 82 -12.90 0.33 1.26
N LEU A 83 -12.13 -0.24 2.21
CA LEU A 83 -10.73 0.13 2.45
C LEU A 83 -9.85 -0.08 1.22
N GLN A 84 -10.04 -1.18 0.48
CA GLN A 84 -9.34 -1.43 -0.78
C GLN A 84 -9.74 -0.40 -1.84
N GLN A 85 -11.02 -0.06 -1.97
CA GLN A 85 -11.50 0.97 -2.90
C GLN A 85 -10.89 2.35 -2.61
N ILE A 86 -10.67 2.70 -1.33
CA ILE A 86 -10.00 3.94 -0.93
C ILE A 86 -8.47 3.83 -0.86
N GLY A 87 -7.88 2.70 -1.28
CA GLY A 87 -6.43 2.49 -1.34
C GLY A 87 -5.75 2.30 0.02
N LYS A 88 -6.48 2.03 1.10
CA LYS A 88 -5.90 1.77 2.43
C LYS A 88 -5.55 0.29 2.54
N VAL A 89 -4.34 0.00 3.03
CA VAL A 89 -3.83 -1.37 3.25
C VAL A 89 -3.40 -1.54 4.69
N ARG A 90 -3.59 -2.74 5.24
CA ARG A 90 -3.11 -3.09 6.57
C ARG A 90 -1.60 -3.29 6.52
N ARG A 91 -0.87 -2.49 7.29
CA ARG A 91 0.57 -2.67 7.55
C ARG A 91 0.77 -2.84 9.05
N ALA A 92 1.71 -3.69 9.44
CA ALA A 92 2.14 -3.75 10.83
C ALA A 92 2.86 -2.46 11.19
N GLY A 93 2.72 -2.01 12.44
CA GLY A 93 3.51 -0.91 12.96
C GLY A 93 5.00 -1.25 12.92
N VAL A 94 5.85 -0.26 12.66
CA VAL A 94 7.30 -0.42 12.71
C VAL A 94 7.73 -0.34 14.17
N TRP A 95 8.54 -1.31 14.61
CA TRP A 95 9.11 -1.28 15.94
C TRP A 95 10.17 -0.19 16.04
N VAL A 96 10.09 0.63 17.07
CA VAL A 96 11.01 1.75 17.32
C VAL A 96 11.82 1.48 18.60
N PRO A 97 13.14 1.74 18.62
CA PRO A 97 14.01 1.35 19.73
C PRO A 97 13.65 1.89 21.11
N HIS A 98 13.13 3.12 21.17
CA HIS A 98 12.87 3.80 22.43
C HIS A 98 11.81 4.89 22.24
N ASN A 99 11.14 5.31 23.32
CA ASN A 99 10.28 6.48 23.27
C ASN A 99 11.11 7.73 23.63
N LEU A 100 11.37 8.62 22.68
CA LEU A 100 12.25 9.77 22.90
C LEU A 100 11.55 10.83 23.76
N SER A 101 12.23 11.32 24.80
CA SER A 101 11.83 12.54 25.51
C SER A 101 12.08 13.79 24.65
N GLU A 102 11.44 14.90 25.01
CA GLU A 102 11.67 16.20 24.35
C GLU A 102 13.15 16.64 24.42
N GLU A 103 13.84 16.32 25.53
CA GLU A 103 15.28 16.56 25.67
C GLU A 103 16.10 15.72 24.67
N ASN A 104 15.77 14.44 24.51
CA ASN A 104 16.42 13.57 23.53
C ASN A 104 16.21 14.10 22.11
N LYS A 105 15.01 14.60 21.79
CA LYS A 105 14.70 15.22 20.50
C LYS A 105 15.50 16.51 20.26
N ALA A 106 15.62 17.37 21.26
CA ALA A 106 16.41 18.59 21.19
C ALA A 106 17.91 18.29 20.99
N ASN A 107 18.44 17.30 21.72
CA ASN A 107 19.83 16.86 21.58
C ASN A 107 20.10 16.25 20.20
N ARG A 108 19.17 15.43 19.69
CA ARG A 108 19.22 14.91 18.30
C ARG A 108 19.24 16.03 17.28
N PHE A 109 18.38 17.03 17.41
CA PHE A 109 18.30 18.17 16.49
C PHE A 109 19.62 18.93 16.41
N THR A 110 20.12 19.37 17.57
CA THR A 110 21.35 20.17 17.69
C THR A 110 22.53 19.41 17.10
N THR A 111 22.63 18.12 17.42
CA THR A 111 23.71 17.27 16.93
C THR A 111 23.64 17.09 15.42
N CYS A 112 22.47 16.75 14.85
CA CYS A 112 22.33 16.56 13.42
C CYS A 112 22.63 17.84 12.62
N ASN A 113 22.20 19.01 13.12
CA ASN A 113 22.51 20.29 12.47
C ASN A 113 24.00 20.61 12.50
N LEU A 114 24.66 20.36 13.63
CA LEU A 114 26.10 20.53 13.76
C LEU A 114 26.85 19.62 12.78
N LEU A 115 26.43 18.36 12.67
CA LEU A 115 27.00 17.40 11.72
C LEU A 115 26.79 17.82 10.25
N LEU A 116 25.61 18.32 9.90
CA LEU A 116 25.32 18.85 8.57
C LEU A 116 26.22 20.02 8.20
N GLN A 117 26.49 20.94 9.13
CA GLN A 117 27.39 22.07 8.91
C GLN A 117 28.86 21.63 8.73
N ARG A 118 29.27 20.55 9.41
CA ARG A 118 30.66 20.07 9.48
C ARG A 118 31.04 19.03 8.43
N HIS A 119 30.08 18.53 7.66
CA HIS A 119 30.30 17.44 6.69
C HIS A 119 31.47 17.68 5.70
N ASN A 120 31.97 18.91 5.55
CA ASN A 120 33.03 19.28 4.61
C ASN A 120 34.39 19.64 5.24
N THR A 121 34.60 19.48 6.55
CA THR A 121 35.88 19.84 7.21
C THR A 121 36.81 18.62 7.36
N GLU A 122 38.04 18.72 6.86
CA GLU A 122 39.05 17.66 6.93
C GLU A 122 39.84 17.73 8.25
N GLY A 123 39.56 16.80 9.15
CA GLY A 123 40.26 16.63 10.43
C GLY A 123 39.67 15.47 11.22
N TRP A 124 40.49 14.78 12.01
CA TRP A 124 39.99 13.76 12.94
C TRP A 124 39.36 14.47 14.14
N GLU A 125 38.04 14.63 14.09
CA GLU A 125 37.23 15.19 15.19
C GLU A 125 36.26 14.13 15.70
N VAL A 126 36.04 14.08 17.02
CA VAL A 126 34.99 13.24 17.61
C VAL A 126 33.64 13.83 17.22
N LEU A 127 32.92 13.14 16.34
CA LEU A 127 31.59 13.55 15.93
C LEU A 127 30.61 13.42 17.12
N PRO A 128 29.88 14.48 17.48
CA PRO A 128 28.84 14.38 18.49
C PRO A 128 27.77 13.40 18.03
N TYR A 129 27.33 12.52 18.93
CA TYR A 129 26.34 11.50 18.65
C TYR A 129 25.21 11.55 19.68
N PRO A 130 23.95 11.72 19.28
CA PRO A 130 22.86 11.82 20.22
C PRO A 130 22.50 10.45 20.82
N PRO A 131 22.01 10.42 22.08
CA PRO A 131 21.62 9.16 22.71
C PRO A 131 20.46 8.49 21.95
N TYR A 132 20.36 7.16 22.06
CA TYR A 132 19.27 6.33 21.48
C TYR A 132 18.99 6.57 20.00
N SER A 133 20.05 6.79 19.22
CA SER A 133 19.92 7.23 17.83
C SER A 133 20.47 6.23 16.81
N PRO A 134 20.11 4.92 16.86
CA PRO A 134 20.70 3.92 15.96
C PRO A 134 20.31 4.13 14.48
N ASP A 135 19.22 4.82 14.20
CA ASP A 135 18.72 5.11 12.84
C ASP A 135 19.67 6.01 12.03
N ILE A 136 20.43 6.87 12.71
CA ILE A 136 21.45 7.76 12.13
C ILE A 136 22.87 7.20 12.22
N ALA A 137 23.06 5.98 12.74
CA ALA A 137 24.38 5.34 12.75
C ALA A 137 24.84 5.06 11.30
N PRO A 138 26.11 5.34 10.95
CA PRO A 138 26.67 4.89 9.68
C PRO A 138 26.84 3.37 9.64
N SER A 139 27.15 2.77 10.80
CA SER A 139 27.32 1.32 10.96
C SER A 139 25.96 0.63 11.01
N ASP A 140 25.42 0.33 9.83
CA ASP A 140 24.18 -0.43 9.70
C ASP A 140 24.47 -1.93 9.63
N PHE A 141 24.38 -2.61 10.77
CA PHE A 141 24.54 -4.05 10.83
C PHE A 141 23.35 -4.82 10.22
N ARG A 142 22.28 -4.18 9.74
CA ARG A 142 21.14 -4.86 9.10
C ARG A 142 21.57 -5.73 7.92
N SER A 143 22.50 -5.24 7.10
CA SER A 143 23.01 -6.01 5.94
C SER A 143 23.80 -7.25 6.36
N LEU A 144 24.62 -7.12 7.41
CA LEU A 144 25.34 -8.25 7.99
C LEU A 144 24.37 -9.22 8.67
N GLN A 145 23.38 -8.71 9.42
CA GLN A 145 22.35 -9.51 10.06
C GLN A 145 21.59 -10.35 9.03
N HIS A 146 21.16 -9.76 7.92
CA HIS A 146 20.53 -10.50 6.82
C HIS A 146 21.44 -11.59 6.25
N PHE A 147 22.74 -11.32 6.12
CA PHE A 147 23.70 -12.33 5.68
C PHE A 147 23.87 -13.49 6.68
N LEU A 148 23.69 -13.22 7.98
CA LEU A 148 23.84 -14.19 9.07
C LEU A 148 22.54 -14.98 9.36
N ILE A 149 21.37 -14.42 9.06
CA ILE A 149 20.09 -15.10 9.28
C ILE A 149 20.07 -16.47 8.60
N GLY A 150 19.71 -17.50 9.36
CA GLY A 150 19.60 -18.87 8.88
C GLY A 150 20.91 -19.64 8.78
N LYS A 151 22.07 -19.00 9.00
CA LYS A 151 23.37 -19.70 9.03
C LYS A 151 23.62 -20.33 10.38
N LYS A 152 24.22 -21.52 10.36
CA LYS A 152 24.75 -22.21 11.53
C LYS A 152 26.26 -22.29 11.40
N PHE A 153 26.96 -22.06 12.49
CA PHE A 153 28.41 -22.11 12.57
C PHE A 153 28.78 -23.10 13.67
N GLU A 154 29.79 -23.93 13.44
CA GLU A 154 30.18 -24.98 14.38
C GLU A 154 31.24 -24.47 15.36
N ASN A 155 32.06 -23.51 14.94
CA ASN A 155 33.15 -22.92 15.73
C ASN A 155 33.35 -21.43 15.44
N LEU A 156 34.24 -20.78 16.22
CA LEU A 156 34.56 -19.36 16.06
C LEU A 156 35.29 -19.05 14.75
N ASP A 157 36.13 -19.97 14.26
CA ASP A 157 36.86 -19.78 13.00
C ASP A 157 35.90 -19.72 11.80
N ASP A 158 34.83 -20.52 11.81
CA ASP A 158 33.78 -20.48 10.80
C ASP A 158 33.08 -19.12 10.77
N VAL A 159 32.80 -18.55 11.95
CA VAL A 159 32.21 -17.21 12.08
C VAL A 159 33.18 -16.16 11.53
N GLN A 160 34.44 -16.21 11.96
CA GLN A 160 35.46 -15.26 11.51
C GLN A 160 35.63 -15.31 10.00
N ASN A 161 35.76 -16.51 9.43
CA ASN A 161 35.89 -16.71 7.99
C ASN A 161 34.66 -16.23 7.23
N ALA A 162 33.45 -16.47 7.74
CA ALA A 162 32.21 -16.01 7.12
C ALA A 162 32.10 -14.48 7.12
N ILE A 163 32.47 -13.83 8.22
CA ILE A 163 32.46 -12.37 8.34
C ILE A 163 33.55 -11.75 7.45
N SER A 164 34.77 -12.28 7.46
CA SER A 164 35.85 -11.82 6.59
C SER A 164 35.47 -11.93 5.12
N LYS A 165 34.89 -13.07 4.71
CA LYS A 165 34.40 -13.28 3.36
C LYS A 165 33.28 -12.30 2.99
N TYR A 166 32.35 -12.03 3.90
CA TYR A 166 31.28 -11.07 3.68
C TYR A 166 31.83 -9.68 3.33
N PHE A 167 32.73 -9.15 4.15
CA PHE A 167 33.28 -7.80 3.93
C PHE A 167 34.18 -7.74 2.69
N ALA A 168 34.95 -8.79 2.41
CA ALA A 168 35.79 -8.87 1.21
C ALA A 168 34.98 -8.90 -0.09
N GLN A 169 33.75 -9.41 -0.07
CA GLN A 169 32.87 -9.47 -1.23
C GLN A 169 32.14 -8.16 -1.54
N LYS A 170 32.12 -7.18 -0.62
CA LYS A 170 31.39 -5.93 -0.84
C LYS A 170 32.20 -4.97 -1.70
N PRO A 171 31.60 -4.39 -2.76
CA PRO A 171 32.26 -3.36 -3.54
C PRO A 171 32.52 -2.12 -2.67
N ILE A 172 33.56 -1.35 -3.00
CA ILE A 172 33.90 -0.14 -2.22
C ILE A 172 32.73 0.86 -2.13
N ASP A 173 31.90 0.91 -3.18
CA ASP A 173 30.73 1.78 -3.24
C ASP A 173 29.64 1.41 -2.25
N PHE A 174 29.59 0.15 -1.80
CA PHE A 174 28.70 -0.26 -0.70
C PHE A 174 28.97 0.57 0.55
N TYR A 175 30.24 0.70 0.95
CA TYR A 175 30.63 1.48 2.13
C TYR A 175 30.57 2.99 1.89
N ARG A 176 30.95 3.45 0.68
CA ARG A 176 30.97 4.88 0.36
C ARG A 176 29.59 5.48 0.28
N SER A 177 28.62 4.74 -0.28
CA SER A 177 27.25 5.23 -0.46
C SER A 177 26.60 5.52 0.89
N ASP A 178 26.74 4.62 1.85
CA ASP A 178 26.16 4.79 3.20
C ASP A 178 26.68 6.05 3.89
N ILE A 179 28.00 6.28 3.84
CA ILE A 179 28.64 7.42 4.49
C ILE A 179 28.37 8.73 3.74
N LYS A 180 28.59 8.76 2.42
CA LYS A 180 28.50 10.01 1.64
C LYS A 180 27.07 10.37 1.27
N ASN A 181 26.28 9.38 0.86
CA ASN A 181 24.98 9.63 0.24
C ASN A 181 23.82 9.44 1.21
N TYR A 182 23.89 8.48 2.14
CA TYR A 182 22.74 8.19 3.00
C TYR A 182 22.77 8.94 4.32
N LEU A 183 23.95 9.21 4.89
CA LEU A 183 24.06 9.84 6.20
C LEU A 183 23.52 11.29 6.21
N HIS A 184 23.84 12.09 5.21
CA HIS A 184 23.30 13.44 5.09
C HIS A 184 21.77 13.43 4.90
N ILE A 185 21.24 12.49 4.14
CA ILE A 185 19.79 12.30 3.94
C ILE A 185 19.12 11.93 5.26
N LYS A 186 19.73 11.02 6.04
CA LYS A 186 19.21 10.63 7.36
C LYS A 186 19.15 11.84 8.30
N TRP A 187 20.21 12.65 8.39
CA TRP A 187 20.19 13.87 9.20
C TRP A 187 19.13 14.87 8.76
N GLN A 188 18.96 15.07 7.45
CA GLN A 188 17.88 15.89 6.92
C GLN A 188 16.50 15.35 7.31
N LYS A 189 16.27 14.03 7.17
CA LYS A 189 15.00 13.40 7.58
C LYS A 189 14.71 13.64 9.07
N VAL A 190 15.71 13.48 9.94
CA VAL A 190 15.56 13.78 11.38
C VAL A 190 15.20 15.24 11.61
N ALA A 191 15.84 16.18 10.93
CA ALA A 191 15.54 17.60 11.05
C ALA A 191 14.10 17.94 10.59
N HIS A 192 13.63 17.34 9.49
CA HIS A 192 12.25 17.53 9.01
C HIS A 192 11.22 16.84 9.90
N ASN A 193 11.56 15.69 10.48
CA ASN A 193 10.66 14.91 11.32
C ASN A 193 10.64 15.36 12.78
N LYS A 194 10.91 16.64 13.06
CA LYS A 194 10.95 17.20 14.43
C LYS A 194 11.79 16.35 15.41
N SER A 195 12.89 15.79 14.90
CA SER A 195 13.82 14.91 15.64
C SER A 195 13.30 13.54 16.07
N ASP A 196 12.13 13.11 15.59
CA ASP A 196 11.66 11.75 15.77
C ASP A 196 12.47 10.75 14.91
N TYR A 197 12.26 9.46 15.17
CA TYR A 197 12.93 8.39 14.43
C TYR A 197 12.58 8.40 12.94
N ILE A 198 13.53 7.99 12.12
CA ILE A 198 13.27 7.66 10.72
C ILE A 198 12.53 6.32 10.66
N ILE A 199 11.33 6.33 10.11
CA ILE A 199 10.52 5.13 9.86
C ILE A 199 10.63 4.82 8.36
N ASP A 200 11.19 3.66 8.02
CA ASP A 200 11.31 3.14 6.64
C ASP A 200 10.08 2.28 6.25
#